data_AF-Q5EKT5-F1
#
_entry.id   AF-Q5EKT5-F1
#
_cell.length_a   1.000
_cell.length_b   1.000
_cell.length_c   1.000
_cell.angle_alpha   90.00
_cell.angle_beta   90.00
_cell.angle_gamma   90.00
#
_symmetry.space_group_name_H-M   'P 1'
#
loop_
_entity.id
_entity.type
_entity.pdbx_description
1 polymer ?
#
loop_
_entity_poly.entity_id
_entity_poly.type
_entity_poly.pdbx_seq_one_letter_code
_entity_poly.pdbx_strand_id
1 'polypeptide(L)'
;FKNHISLKLPYLQVVIKETLRLHPPAPFLVPHQAINGVEIQGFVVPKNVLCNVWAMGRDPKVWTHPEKIMSGRFLEVNIDYMGQDFEL
;
A
#
# COMPACT_ATOMS: atom_id res chain seq x y z
N PHE A 1 -9.75 -16.41 15.73
CA PHE A 1 -10.54 -15.30 16.32
C PHE A 1 -10.52 -14.01 15.49
N LYS A 2 -9.37 -13.47 15.04
CA LYS A 2 -9.31 -12.19 14.27
C LYS A 2 -9.99 -12.21 12.89
N ASN A 3 -9.93 -13.33 12.15
CA ASN A 3 -10.47 -13.40 10.78
C ASN A 3 -12.00 -13.43 10.71
N HIS A 4 -12.69 -13.83 11.80
CA HIS A 4 -14.15 -13.97 11.81
C HIS A 4 -14.91 -12.64 11.92
N ILE A 5 -14.28 -11.58 12.43
CA ILE A 5 -14.89 -10.25 12.57
C ILE A 5 -14.68 -9.44 11.28
N SER A 6 -13.51 -9.59 10.64
CA SER A 6 -13.14 -8.85 9.43
C SER A 6 -14.14 -9.10 8.29
N LEU A 7 -14.52 -10.36 8.06
CA LEU A 7 -15.51 -10.75 7.03
C LEU A 7 -16.94 -10.22 7.28
N LYS A 8 -17.27 -9.77 8.50
CA LYS A 8 -18.61 -9.30 8.87
C LYS A 8 -18.78 -7.79 8.79
N LEU A 9 -17.70 -7.03 8.62
CA LEU A 9 -17.72 -5.57 8.61
C LEU A 9 -16.97 -5.02 7.38
N PRO A 10 -17.50 -5.22 6.16
CA PRO A 10 -16.80 -4.86 4.92
C PRO A 10 -16.46 -3.37 4.88
N TYR A 11 -17.34 -2.52 5.39
CA TYR A 11 -17.10 -1.07 5.42
C TYR A 11 -15.96 -0.67 6.38
N LEU A 12 -15.78 -1.40 7.48
CA LEU A 12 -14.66 -1.15 8.39
C LEU A 12 -13.33 -1.51 7.72
N GLN A 13 -13.29 -2.61 6.95
CA GLN A 13 -12.11 -2.98 6.18
C GLN A 13 -11.72 -1.90 5.17
N VAL A 14 -12.72 -1.36 4.46
CA VAL A 14 -12.53 -0.24 3.53
C VAL A 14 -11.93 0.99 4.21
N VAL A 15 -12.45 1.37 5.38
CA VAL A 15 -11.93 2.52 6.14
C VAL A 15 -10.49 2.28 6.59
N ILE A 16 -10.17 1.06 7.05
CA ILE A 16 -8.80 0.69 7.43
C ILE A 16 -7.87 0.80 6.22
N LYS A 17 -8.27 0.29 5.06
CA LYS A 17 -7.48 0.37 3.81
C LYS A 17 -7.20 1.81 3.38
N GLU A 18 -8.22 2.66 3.34
CA GLU A 18 -8.02 4.10 3.03
C GLU A 18 -7.14 4.80 4.08
N THR A 19 -7.29 4.45 5.36
CA THR A 19 -6.45 5.00 6.43
C THR A 19 -4.99 4.61 6.23
N LEU A 20 -4.71 3.34 5.92
CA LEU A 20 -3.34 2.86 5.69
C LEU A 20 -2.72 3.45 4.42
N ARG A 21 -3.51 3.65 3.36
CA ARG A 21 -3.05 4.33 2.12
C ARG A 21 -2.53 5.74 2.41
N LEU A 22 -3.27 6.52 3.20
CA LEU A 22 -2.92 7.91 3.51
C LEU A 22 -1.94 8.04 4.69
N HIS A 23 -2.03 7.15 5.67
CA HIS A 23 -1.28 7.22 6.92
C HIS A 23 -0.58 5.88 7.19
N PRO A 24 0.37 5.47 6.33
CA PRO A 24 1.13 4.26 6.55
C PRO A 24 1.98 4.42 7.84
N PRO A 25 1.94 3.47 8.78
CA PRO A 25 2.77 3.51 9.98
C PRO A 25 4.28 3.54 9.69
N ALA A 26 4.69 2.97 8.53
CA ALA A 26 6.06 2.99 8.02
C ALA A 26 6.10 3.62 6.61
N PRO A 27 6.23 4.96 6.50
CA PRO A 27 6.22 5.69 5.21
C PRO A 27 7.25 5.24 4.17
N PHE A 28 8.37 4.66 4.62
CA PHE A 28 9.47 4.20 3.76
C PHE A 28 9.66 2.67 3.75
N LEU A 29 8.76 1.94 4.40
CA LEU A 29 8.89 0.51 4.72
C LEU A 29 10.24 0.16 5.37
N VAL A 30 10.55 -1.13 5.43
CA VAL A 30 11.87 -1.61 5.86
C VAL A 30 12.85 -1.42 4.69
N PRO A 31 14.10 -1.01 4.94
CA PRO A 31 15.10 -0.96 3.89
C PRO A 31 15.27 -2.32 3.19
N HIS A 32 15.27 -2.30 1.87
CA HIS A 32 15.47 -3.48 1.04
C HIS A 32 16.80 -3.39 0.28
N GLN A 33 17.31 -4.56 -0.11
CA GLN A 33 18.53 -4.68 -0.90
C GLN A 33 18.28 -5.63 -2.07
N ALA A 34 18.77 -5.26 -3.26
CA ALA A 34 18.81 -6.16 -4.40
C ALA A 34 19.82 -7.29 -4.14
N ILE A 35 19.38 -8.55 -4.31
CA ILE A 35 20.24 -9.74 -4.10
C ILE A 35 21.41 -9.72 -5.09
N ASN A 36 21.14 -9.32 -6.34
CA ASN A 36 22.12 -9.14 -7.40
C ASN A 36 22.08 -7.68 -7.87
N GLY A 37 23.18 -7.20 -8.48
CA GLY A 37 23.19 -5.90 -9.13
C GLY A 37 22.14 -5.88 -10.24
N VAL A 38 21.16 -4.98 -10.12
CA VAL A 38 20.04 -4.84 -11.05
C VAL A 38 19.95 -3.39 -11.53
N GLU A 39 19.55 -3.22 -12.79
CA GLU A 39 19.28 -1.91 -13.38
C GLU A 39 17.77 -1.74 -13.57
N ILE A 40 17.22 -0.62 -13.11
CA ILE A 40 15.81 -0.27 -13.24
C ILE A 40 15.72 1.08 -13.94
N GLN A 41 15.03 1.12 -15.08
CA GLN A 41 14.84 2.35 -15.88
C GLN A 41 16.14 3.11 -16.21
N GLY A 42 17.26 2.40 -16.44
CA GLY A 42 18.55 3.05 -16.71
C GLY A 42 19.42 3.32 -15.48
N PHE A 43 18.93 3.00 -14.27
CA PHE A 43 19.62 3.27 -13.01
C PHE A 43 20.05 1.99 -12.31
N VAL A 44 21.33 1.91 -11.95
CA VAL A 44 21.86 0.81 -11.12
C VAL A 44 21.33 0.97 -9.71
N VAL A 45 20.64 -0.07 -9.22
CA VAL A 45 20.03 -0.07 -7.89
C VAL A 45 21.11 -0.18 -6.82
N PRO A 46 21.22 0.78 -5.89
CA PRO A 46 22.20 0.74 -4.82
C PRO A 46 21.86 -0.37 -3.79
N LYS A 47 22.83 -0.72 -2.95
CA LYS A 47 22.66 -1.79 -1.94
C LYS A 47 21.48 -1.53 -0.98
N ASN A 48 21.16 -0.28 -0.67
CA ASN A 48 20.05 0.04 0.23
C ASN A 48 19.01 0.88 -0.52
N VAL A 49 17.76 0.42 -0.52
CA VAL A 49 16.62 1.07 -1.15
C VAL A 49 15.50 1.24 -0.14
N LEU A 50 14.87 2.40 -0.16
CA LEU A 50 13.68 2.71 0.62
C LEU A 50 12.49 2.85 -0.33
N CYS A 51 11.35 2.25 0.01
CA CYS A 51 10.13 2.36 -0.78
C CYS A 51 9.22 3.43 -0.17
N ASN A 52 9.07 4.57 -0.85
CA ASN A 52 8.26 5.70 -0.36
C ASN A 52 6.75 5.45 -0.58
N VAL A 53 6.18 4.53 0.20
CA VAL A 53 4.75 4.19 0.13
C VAL A 53 3.86 5.38 0.50
N TRP A 54 4.35 6.33 1.31
CA TRP A 54 3.60 7.55 1.63
C TRP A 54 3.37 8.44 0.40
N ALA A 55 4.39 8.60 -0.45
CA ALA A 55 4.25 9.31 -1.71
C ALA A 55 3.42 8.52 -2.72
N MET A 56 3.62 7.20 -2.81
CA MET A 56 2.82 6.33 -3.69
C MET A 56 1.33 6.38 -3.36
N GLY A 57 0.98 6.37 -2.07
CA GLY A 57 -0.39 6.50 -1.60
C GLY A 57 -1.04 7.84 -1.97
N ARG A 58 -0.26 8.84 -2.39
CA ARG A 58 -0.73 10.19 -2.79
C ARG A 58 -0.50 10.52 -4.26
N ASP A 59 0.01 9.58 -5.06
CA ASP A 59 0.29 9.85 -6.46
C ASP A 59 -1.03 10.07 -7.23
N PRO A 60 -1.27 11.27 -7.80
CA PRO A 60 -2.48 11.55 -8.57
C PRO A 60 -2.58 10.74 -9.87
N LYS A 61 -1.47 10.15 -10.35
CA LYS A 61 -1.47 9.25 -11.51
C LYS A 61 -2.08 7.89 -11.18
N VAL A 62 -2.03 7.49 -9.91
CA VAL A 62 -2.56 6.20 -9.42
C VAL A 62 -3.91 6.40 -8.74
N TRP A 63 -4.05 7.45 -7.92
CA TRP A 63 -5.22 7.68 -7.08
C TRP A 63 -5.99 8.92 -7.51
N THR A 64 -7.27 8.75 -7.87
CA THR A 64 -8.20 9.88 -8.09
C THR A 64 -8.47 10.61 -6.77
N HIS A 65 -8.29 11.93 -6.72
CA HIS A 65 -8.39 12.73 -5.48
C HIS A 65 -7.51 12.17 -4.34
N PRO A 66 -6.18 12.15 -4.51
CA PRO A 66 -5.27 11.38 -3.65
C PRO A 66 -5.34 11.76 -2.18
N GLU A 67 -5.60 13.02 -1.85
CA GLU A 67 -5.68 13.52 -0.46
C GLU A 67 -7.02 13.24 0.23
N LYS A 68 -8.03 12.75 -0.49
CA LYS A 68 -9.36 12.49 0.08
C LYS A 68 -9.49 11.03 0.52
N ILE A 69 -10.02 10.83 1.72
CA ILE A 69 -10.53 9.53 2.15
C ILE A 69 -11.82 9.26 1.37
N MET A 70 -11.82 8.21 0.54
CA MET A 70 -12.98 7.81 -0.26
C MET A 70 -13.34 6.36 0.03
N SER A 71 -14.37 6.14 0.84
CA SER A 71 -14.83 4.80 1.18
C SER A 71 -15.29 3.99 -0.03
N GLY A 72 -15.67 4.62 -1.13
CA GLY A 72 -15.99 3.91 -2.36
C GLY A 72 -14.84 3.10 -2.97
N ARG A 73 -13.58 3.44 -2.66
CA ARG A 73 -12.41 2.99 -3.42
C ARG A 73 -12.11 1.50 -3.28
N PHE A 74 -12.34 0.93 -2.10
CA PHE A 74 -11.99 -0.46 -1.79
C PHE A 74 -13.22 -1.37 -1.62
N LEU A 75 -14.42 -0.91 -1.97
CA LEU A 75 -15.66 -1.69 -1.79
C LEU A 75 -15.69 -2.99 -2.62
N GLU A 76 -15.12 -2.97 -3.83
CA GLU A 76 -15.06 -4.12 -4.73
C GLU A 76 -13.68 -4.80 -4.73
N VAL A 77 -12.77 -4.35 -3.88
CA VAL A 77 -11.38 -4.77 -3.87
C VAL A 77 -11.19 -5.89 -2.83
N ASN A 78 -11.16 -7.13 -3.32
CA ASN A 78 -10.96 -8.34 -2.50
C ASN A 78 -9.46 -8.61 -2.19
N ILE A 79 -8.74 -7.56 -1.83
CA ILE A 79 -7.32 -7.61 -1.44
C ILE A 79 -7.24 -7.57 0.08
N ASP A 80 -6.55 -8.52 0.72
CA ASP A 80 -6.32 -8.51 2.15
C ASP A 80 -5.16 -7.57 2.53
N TYR A 81 -5.37 -6.73 3.55
CA TYR A 81 -4.35 -5.81 4.06
C TYR A 81 -3.29 -6.53 4.92
N MET A 82 -3.41 -7.84 5.11
CA MET A 82 -2.46 -8.68 5.84
C MET A 82 -1.17 -8.97 5.06
N GLY A 83 -1.02 -8.40 3.85
CA GLY A 83 0.21 -8.47 3.06
C GLY A 83 0.39 -9.77 2.29
N GLN A 84 -0.68 -10.54 2.10
CA GLN A 84 -0.68 -11.72 1.22
C GLN A 84 -1.07 -11.38 -0.23
N ASP A 85 -1.61 -10.17 -0.44
CA ASP A 85 -2.00 -9.67 -1.75
C ASP A 85 -1.18 -8.43 -2.11
N PHE A 86 -0.51 -8.47 -3.27
CA PHE A 86 0.44 -7.45 -3.74
C PHE A 86 -0.17 -6.44 -4.72
N GLU A 87 -1.49 -6.44 -4.89
CA GLU A 87 -2.22 -5.56 -5.81
C GLU A 87 -2.60 -4.19 -5.18
N LEU A 88 -1.99 -3.83 -4.05
CA LEU A 88 -2.19 -2.55 -3.35
C LEU A 88 -1.31 -1.43 -3.90
#